data_AF-A0A3N5VYJ4-F1
#
_entry.id   AF-A0A3N5VYJ4-F1
#
_cell.length_a   1.000
_cell.length_b   1.000
_cell.length_c   1.000
_cell.angle_alpha   90.00
_cell.angle_beta   90.00
_cell.angle_gamma   90.00
#
_symmetry.space_group_name_H-M   'P 1'
#
loop_
_entity.id
_entity.type
_entity.pdbx_description
1 polymer ?
#
loop_
_entity_poly.entity_id
_entity_poly.type
_entity_poly.pdbx_seq_one_letter_code
_entity_poly.pdbx_strand_id
1 'polypeptide(L)' 'MILAPDGHPVRSNPYPYILEHRLVMEQHLGRYLEPDEVVHHIDGNPSNNAIENLRLCKNQAEHISNGHPHHGESV' A
#
# COMPACT_ATOMS: atom_id res chain seq x y z
N MET A 1 7.14 6.47 -10.16
CA MET A 1 8.17 5.60 -9.53
C MET A 1 9.39 6.46 -9.29
N ILE A 2 9.97 6.40 -8.10
CA ILE A 2 11.12 7.19 -7.67
C ILE A 2 12.23 6.26 -7.17
N LEU A 3 13.47 6.72 -7.21
CA LEU A 3 14.59 5.96 -6.65
C LEU A 3 14.44 5.92 -5.13
N ALA A 4 14.55 4.73 -4.54
CA ALA A 4 14.46 4.58 -3.10
C ALA A 4 15.61 5.30 -2.38
N PRO A 5 15.35 5.90 -1.20
CA PRO A 5 16.39 6.56 -0.41
C PRO A 5 17.47 5.58 0.07
N ASP A 6 18.59 6.13 0.51
CA ASP A 6 19.68 5.31 1.06
C ASP A 6 19.22 4.58 2.34
N GLY A 7 19.58 3.30 2.48
CA GLY A 7 19.12 2.45 3.59
C GLY A 7 17.74 1.81 3.42
N HIS A 8 17.02 2.07 2.31
CA HIS A 8 15.73 1.41 2.05
C HIS A 8 15.93 -0.07 1.66
N PRO A 9 15.11 -1.03 2.15
CA PRO A 9 15.29 -2.46 1.85
C PRO A 9 15.29 -2.79 0.34
N VAL A 10 14.53 -2.04 -0.46
CA VAL A 10 14.49 -2.21 -1.93
C VAL A 10 15.79 -1.81 -2.64
N ARG A 11 16.74 -1.13 -1.97
CA ARG A 11 18.08 -0.83 -2.51
C ARG A 11 18.89 -2.09 -2.81
N SER A 12 18.60 -3.20 -2.13
CA SER A 12 19.23 -4.49 -2.38
C SER A 12 18.72 -5.18 -3.65
N ASN A 13 17.63 -4.69 -4.24
CA ASN A 13 17.05 -5.26 -5.45
C ASN A 13 17.72 -4.66 -6.70
N PRO A 14 17.85 -5.41 -7.82
CA PRO A 14 18.42 -4.89 -9.07
C PRO A 14 17.64 -3.67 -9.64
N TYR A 15 16.41 -3.47 -9.18
CA TYR A 15 15.56 -2.33 -9.52
C TYR A 15 15.11 -1.61 -8.25
N PRO A 16 15.90 -0.64 -7.73
CA PRO A 16 15.62 0.06 -6.48
C PRO A 16 14.59 1.19 -6.64
N TYR A 17 13.53 0.93 -7.41
CA TYR A 17 12.47 1.90 -7.66
C TYR A 17 11.26 1.60 -6.78
N ILE A 18 10.73 2.64 -6.14
CA ILE A 18 9.53 2.59 -5.31
C ILE A 18 8.45 3.53 -5.86
N LEU A 19 7.18 3.25 -5.57
CA LEU A 19 6.08 4.14 -5.93
C LEU A 19 6.07 5.35 -5.00
N GLU A 20 5.80 6.53 -5.56
CA GLU A 20 5.86 7.80 -4.80
C GLU A 20 4.86 7.80 -3.64
N HIS A 21 3.59 7.42 -3.89
CA HIS A 21 2.58 7.26 -2.85
C HIS A 21 2.98 6.25 -1.75
N ARG A 22 3.74 5.20 -2.11
CA ARG A 22 4.21 4.20 -1.15
C ARG A 22 5.24 4.83 -0.21
N LEU A 23 6.18 5.60 -0.76
CA LEU A 23 7.16 6.35 0.04
C LEU A 23 6.51 7.42 0.93
N VAL A 24 5.50 8.14 0.43
CA VAL A 24 4.75 9.13 1.23
C VAL A 24 4.08 8.45 2.44
N MET A 25 3.45 7.30 2.21
CA MET A 25 2.80 6.55 3.28
C MET A 25 3.81 5.96 4.27
N GLU A 26 4.96 5.44 3.81
CA GLU A 26 6.04 4.95 4.70
C GLU A 26 6.61 6.05 5.59
N GLN A 27 6.85 7.23 5.02
CA GLN A 27 7.29 8.40 5.79
C GLN A 27 6.26 8.82 6.83
N HIS A 28 4.98 8.77 6.50
CA HIS A 28 3.90 9.09 7.44
C HIS A 28 3.78 8.07 8.57
N LEU A 29 3.95 6.78 8.27
CA LEU A 29 3.89 5.69 9.25
C LEU A 29 5.15 5.59 10.12
N GLY A 30 6.29 6.12 9.66
CA GLY A 30 7.59 5.94 10.30
C GLY A 30 8.11 4.50 10.23
N ARG A 31 7.56 3.66 9.36
CA ARG A 31 7.99 2.29 9.07
C ARG A 31 7.79 1.95 7.59
N TYR A 32 8.53 0.95 7.10
CA TYR A 32 8.35 0.44 5.74
C TYR A 32 7.04 -0.32 5.58
N LEU A 33 6.43 -0.22 4.40
CA LEU A 33 5.21 -0.92 4.05
C LEU A 33 5.50 -2.38 3.75
N GLU A 34 4.72 -3.25 4.34
CA GLU A 34 4.78 -4.68 4.08
C GLU A 34 4.42 -4.97 2.61
N PRO A 35 4.90 -6.10 2.06
CA PRO A 35 4.55 -6.49 0.69
C PRO A 35 3.03 -6.72 0.51
N ASP A 36 2.30 -7.07 1.57
CA ASP A 36 0.84 -7.24 1.54
C ASP A 36 0.06 -5.92 1.68
N GLU A 37 0.72 -4.87 2.16
CA GLU A 37 0.09 -3.57 2.36
C GLU A 37 -0.04 -2.82 1.02
N VAL A 38 -1.28 -2.41 0.70
CA VAL A 38 -1.61 -1.71 -0.55
C VAL A 38 -2.07 -0.30 -0.22
N VAL A 39 -1.55 0.68 -0.96
CA VAL A 39 -1.96 2.08 -0.86
C VAL A 39 -3.00 2.37 -1.93
N HIS A 40 -4.19 2.78 -1.52
CA HIS A 40 -5.31 3.14 -2.38
C HIS A 40 -5.48 4.66 -2.44
N HIS A 41 -5.79 5.21 -3.61
CA HIS A 41 -6.05 6.64 -3.78
C HIS A 41 -7.55 6.88 -3.60
N ILE A 42 -7.95 7.67 -2.61
CA ILE A 42 -9.36 7.89 -2.24
C ILE A 42 -10.10 8.63 -3.38
N ASP A 43 -9.47 9.65 -3.96
CA ASP A 43 -9.99 10.43 -5.09
C ASP A 43 -9.92 9.68 -6.43
N GLY A 44 -9.26 8.52 -6.48
CA GLY A 44 -9.02 7.78 -7.73
C GLY A 44 -8.00 8.45 -8.68
N ASN A 45 -7.45 9.61 -8.32
CA ASN A 45 -6.43 10.30 -9.09
C ASN A 45 -5.01 9.80 -8.72
N PRO A 46 -4.30 9.11 -9.63
CA PRO A 46 -2.95 8.57 -9.37
C PRO A 46 -1.85 9.63 -9.32
N SER A 47 -2.16 10.88 -9.69
CA SER A 47 -1.21 12.00 -9.59
C SER A 47 -1.28 12.70 -8.23
N ASN A 48 -2.31 12.45 -7.44
CA ASN A 48 -2.51 13.09 -6.15
C ASN A 48 -1.97 12.20 -5.01
N ASN A 49 -0.66 12.32 -4.76
CA ASN A 49 0.09 11.55 -3.78
C ASN A 49 0.03 12.14 -2.35
N ALA A 50 -0.91 13.05 -2.06
CA ALA A 50 -1.07 13.62 -0.72
C ALA A 50 -1.52 12.54 0.28
N ILE A 51 -0.90 12.48 1.47
CA ILE A 51 -1.20 11.44 2.47
C ILE A 51 -2.69 11.38 2.85
N GLU A 52 -3.37 12.52 2.89
CA GLU A 52 -4.81 12.61 3.17
C GLU A 52 -5.67 11.97 2.06
N ASN A 53 -5.13 11.87 0.84
CA ASN A 53 -5.74 11.20 -0.30
C ASN A 53 -5.29 9.73 -0.44
N LEU A 54 -4.38 9.27 0.40
CA LEU A 54 -3.88 7.90 0.41
C LEU A 54 -4.51 7.13 1.57
N ARG A 55 -4.99 5.92 1.27
CA ARG A 55 -5.52 4.99 2.26
C ARG A 55 -4.70 3.73 2.28
N LEU A 56 -4.18 3.38 3.45
CA LEU A 56 -3.50 2.11 3.67
C LEU A 56 -4.52 0.98 3.86
N CYS A 57 -4.46 -0.03 3.02
CA CYS A 57 -5.18 -1.27 3.17
C CYS A 57 -4.22 -2.34 3.69
N LYS A 58 -4.54 -2.92 4.86
CA LYS A 58 -3.66 -3.87 5.56
C LYS A 58 -3.52 -5.23 4.89
N ASN A 59 -4.56 -5.70 4.20
CA ASN A 59 -4.55 -6.97 3.48
C ASN A 59 -5.55 -6.97 2.32
N GLN A 60 -5.30 -7.79 1.29
CA GLN A 60 -6.30 -8.11 0.26
C GLN A 60 -7.59 -8.70 0.87
N ALA A 61 -7.49 -9.36 2.03
CA ALA A 61 -8.63 -9.92 2.76
C ALA A 61 -9.60 -8.85 3.30
N GLU A 62 -9.11 -7.67 3.70
CA GLU A 62 -9.97 -6.54 4.13
C GLU A 62 -10.67 -5.89 2.92
N HIS A 63 -10.07 -5.98 1.72
CA HIS A 63 -10.68 -5.55 0.46
C HIS A 63 -11.82 -6.46 -0.03
N ILE A 64 -11.91 -7.71 0.44
CA ILE A 64 -12.94 -8.69 0.03
C ILE A 64 -14.07 -8.81 1.07
N SER A 65 -13.82 -8.47 2.34
CA SER A 65 -14.77 -8.72 3.44
C SER A 65 -16.01 -7.82 3.44
N ASN A 66 -16.02 -6.71 2.71
CA ASN A 66 -17.22 -5.86 2.58
C ASN A 66 -18.19 -6.28 1.46
N GLY A 67 -18.03 -7.46 0.84
CA GLY A 67 -18.77 -7.80 -0.38
C GLY A 67 -19.16 -9.26 -0.65
N HIS A 68 -19.05 -10.21 0.28
CA HIS A 68 -19.62 -11.54 0.07
C HIS A 68 -20.04 -12.21 1.39
N PRO A 69 -21.34 -12.51 1.61
CA PRO A 69 -21.74 -13.42 2.67
C PRO A 69 -21.20 -14.81 2.34
N HIS A 70 -20.23 -15.28 3.13
CA HIS A 70 -19.89 -16.70 3.22
C HIS A 70 -21.10 -17.45 3.79
N HIS A 71 -21.93 -18.05 2.93
CA HIS A 71 -22.82 -19.13 3.34
C HIS A 71 -22.04 -20.43 3.20
N GLY A 72 -21.50 -20.89 4.33
CA GLY A 72 -20.75 -22.12 4.42
C GLY A 72 -20.64 -22.55 5.87
N GLU A 73 -21.79 -22.74 6.52
CA GLU A 73 -21.86 -23.46 7.78
C GLU A 73 -22.65 -24.74 7.56
N SER A 74 -21.95 -25.84 7.80
CA SER A 74 -22.38 -27.22 7.73
C SER A 74 -23.44 -27.53 8.78
N VAL A 75 -24.50 -28.23 8.38
CA VAL A 75 -25.22 -29.21 9.22
C VAL A 75 -25.58 -30.43 8.39
#